data_AF-A0A7C3TR15-F1
#
_entry.id   AF-A0A7C3TR15-F1
#
_cell.length_a   1.000
_cell.length_b   1.000
_cell.length_c   1.000
_cell.angle_alpha   90.00
_cell.angle_beta   90.00
_cell.angle_gamma   90.00
#
_symmetry.space_group_name_H-M   'P 1'
#
loop_
_entity.id
_entity.type
_entity.pdbx_description
1 polymer ?
#
loop_
_entity_poly.entity_id
_entity_poly.type
_entity_poly.pdbx_seq_one_letter_code
_entity_poly.pdbx_strand_id
1 'polypeptide(L)' 'MKNLEYYTLPLSANVIEEIIDYVLKNYSVEEFNKVCIIFGGKRPSTVFKKHLSMKLQQNILPPKIFSVEEFVYYIVSKQ' A
#
# COMPACT_ATOMS: atom_id res chain seq x y z
N MET A 1 15.18 -0.66 -17.95
CA MET A 1 13.91 -0.05 -17.51
C MET A 1 13.22 -1.03 -16.57
N LYS A 2 12.70 -0.60 -15.42
CA LYS A 2 11.82 -1.47 -14.62
C LYS A 2 10.53 -1.68 -15.40
N ASN A 3 10.03 -2.92 -15.44
CA ASN A 3 8.74 -3.22 -16.06
C ASN A 3 7.64 -2.61 -15.20
N LEU A 4 6.74 -1.86 -15.84
CA LEU A 4 5.51 -1.38 -15.24
C LEU A 4 4.44 -2.44 -15.45
N GLU A 5 3.85 -2.91 -14.36
CA GLU A 5 2.72 -3.82 -14.38
C GLU A 5 1.44 -3.03 -14.06
N TYR A 6 0.35 -3.35 -14.77
CA TYR A 6 -0.96 -2.80 -14.48
C TYR A 6 -1.95 -3.93 -14.21
N TYR A 7 -2.85 -3.69 -13.27
CA TYR A 7 -3.87 -4.65 -12.85
C TYR A 7 -5.23 -4.01 -13.07
N THR A 8 -6.16 -4.75 -13.69
CA THR A 8 -7.55 -4.32 -13.88
C THR A 8 -8.42 -5.10 -12.92
N LEU A 9 -9.23 -4.38 -12.14
CA LEU A 9 -10.13 -4.97 -11.15
C LEU A 9 -11.60 -4.69 -11.56
N PRO A 10 -12.53 -5.62 -11.30
CA PRO A 10 -13.96 -5.36 -11.42
C PRO A 10 -14.40 -4.16 -10.58
N LEU A 11 -15.45 -3.46 -10.99
CA LEU A 11 -16.01 -2.32 -10.24
C LEU A 11 -16.51 -2.71 -8.84
N SER A 12 -16.91 -3.97 -8.65
CA SER A 12 -17.34 -4.52 -7.37
C SER A 12 -16.19 -4.95 -6.46
N ALA A 13 -14.95 -4.98 -6.96
CA ALA A 13 -13.81 -5.45 -6.20
C ALA A 13 -13.46 -4.50 -5.06
N ASN A 14 -13.09 -5.08 -3.92
CA ASN A 14 -12.51 -4.29 -2.83
C ASN A 14 -11.01 -4.09 -3.10
N VAL A 15 -10.69 -2.99 -3.76
CA VAL A 15 -9.31 -2.63 -4.12
C VAL A 15 -8.35 -2.67 -2.94
N ILE A 16 -8.80 -2.34 -1.73
CA ILE A 16 -7.93 -2.38 -0.53
C ILE A 16 -7.54 -3.81 -0.17
N GLU A 17 -8.49 -4.74 -0.21
CA GLU A 17 -8.21 -6.16 0.06
C GLU A 17 -7.28 -6.75 -1.01
N GLU A 18 -7.52 -6.45 -2.28
CA GLU A 18 -6.67 -6.92 -3.39
C GLU A 18 -5.21 -6.44 -3.23
N ILE A 19 -5.00 -5.18 -2.82
CA ILE A 19 -3.66 -4.65 -2.56
C ILE A 19 -3.03 -5.34 -1.34
N ILE A 20 -3.80 -5.58 -0.27
CA ILE A 20 -3.31 -6.31 0.91
C ILE A 20 -2.87 -7.72 0.51
N ASP A 21 -3.69 -8.44 -0.24
CA ASP A 21 -3.39 -9.79 -0.69
C ASP A 21 -2.17 -9.83 -1.61
N TYR A 22 -2.05 -8.85 -2.51
CA TYR A 22 -0.84 -8.69 -3.32
C TYR A 22 0.40 -8.49 -2.44
N VAL A 23 0.35 -7.60 -1.45
CA VAL A 23 1.50 -7.32 -0.58
C VAL A 23 1.87 -8.56 0.22
N LEU A 24 0.90 -9.24 0.83
CA LEU A 24 1.13 -10.44 1.65
C LEU A 24 1.61 -11.64 0.84
N LYS A 25 1.23 -11.73 -0.44
CA LYS A 25 1.70 -12.78 -1.33
C LYS A 25 3.17 -12.60 -1.74
N ASN A 26 3.65 -11.36 -1.83
CA ASN A 26 4.95 -11.04 -2.42
C ASN A 26 6.01 -10.62 -1.39
N TYR A 27 5.62 -10.24 -0.17
CA TYR A 27 6.51 -9.71 0.86
C TYR A 27 6.16 -10.26 2.24
N SER A 28 7.17 -10.64 3.02
CA SER A 28 6.96 -10.94 4.44
C SER A 28 6.78 -9.65 5.26
N VAL A 29 6.28 -9.77 6.50
CA VAL A 29 6.04 -8.60 7.37
C VAL A 29 7.34 -7.83 7.63
N GLU A 30 8.47 -8.53 7.74
CA GLU A 30 9.80 -7.93 7.94
C GLU A 30 10.26 -7.12 6.72
N GLU A 31 9.71 -7.40 5.54
CA GLU A 31 10.05 -6.73 4.28
C GLU A 31 9.15 -5.54 3.96
N PHE A 32 8.17 -5.23 4.81
CA PHE A 32 7.26 -4.11 4.57
C PHE A 32 7.98 -2.76 4.48
N ASN A 33 9.16 -2.63 5.10
CA ASN A 33 10.02 -1.45 4.95
C ASN A 33 10.57 -1.24 3.52
N LYS A 34 10.56 -2.28 2.67
CA LYS A 34 10.95 -2.23 1.26
C LYS A 34 9.80 -1.81 0.34
N VAL A 35 8.57 -1.79 0.86
CA VAL A 35 7.35 -1.55 0.09
C VAL A 35 6.84 -0.12 0.35
N CYS A 36 6.54 0.58 -0.75
CA CYS A 36 5.91 1.89 -0.73
C CYS A 36 4.57 1.80 -1.48
N ILE A 37 3.49 2.25 -0.85
CA ILE A 37 2.15 2.27 -1.43
C ILE A 37 1.70 3.72 -1.56
N ILE A 38 1.22 4.11 -2.73
CA ILE A 38 0.78 5.47 -3.02
C ILE A 38 -0.70 5.41 -3.40
N PHE A 39 -1.54 6.04 -2.60
CA PHE A 39 -2.97 6.17 -2.86
C PHE A 39 -3.29 7.54 -3.45
N GLY A 40 -4.38 7.64 -4.22
CA GLY A 40 -4.88 8.92 -4.74
C GLY A 40 -5.32 9.92 -3.66
N GLY A 41 -5.41 9.52 -2.39
CA GLY A 41 -5.76 10.40 -1.27
C GLY A 41 -5.46 9.74 0.08
N LYS A 42 -5.75 10.44 1.19
CA LYS A 42 -5.34 10.01 2.54
C LYS A 42 -6.21 8.90 3.14
N ARG A 43 -7.53 8.92 2.92
CA ARG A 43 -8.50 7.99 3.55
C ARG A 43 -8.21 6.51 3.29
N PRO A 44 -7.83 6.08 2.06
CA PRO A 44 -7.42 4.69 1.79
C PRO A 44 -6.34 4.16 2.73
N SER A 45 -5.40 5.00 3.17
CA SER A 45 -4.32 4.57 4.07
C SER A 45 -4.83 4.08 5.43
N THR A 46 -5.83 4.75 6.01
CA THR A 46 -6.44 4.36 7.29
C THR A 46 -7.20 3.04 7.14
N VAL A 47 -7.94 2.89 6.04
CA VAL A 47 -8.70 1.66 5.74
C VAL A 47 -7.73 0.49 5.53
N PHE A 48 -6.68 0.69 4.74
CA PHE A 48 -5.64 -0.32 4.50
C PHE A 48 -5.01 -0.79 5.81
N LYS A 49 -4.55 0.12 6.67
CA LYS A 49 -3.92 -0.22 7.96
C LYS A 49 -4.87 -1.03 8.86
N LYS A 50 -6.14 -0.63 8.92
CA LYS A 50 -7.16 -1.35 9.69
C LYS A 50 -7.36 -2.77 9.16
N HIS A 51 -7.60 -2.91 7.86
CA HIS A 51 -7.84 -4.21 7.23
C HIS A 51 -6.61 -5.13 7.32
N LEU A 52 -5.41 -4.59 7.10
CA LEU A 52 -4.17 -5.35 7.22
C LEU A 52 -3.96 -5.89 8.64
N SER A 53 -4.19 -5.07 9.67
CA SER A 53 -4.09 -5.51 11.07
C SER A 53 -5.16 -6.55 11.42
N MET A 54 -6.39 -6.38 10.94
CA MET A 54 -7.45 -7.38 11.11
C MET A 54 -7.10 -8.71 10.45
N LYS A 55 -6.53 -8.68 9.24
CA LYS A 55 -6.19 -9.87 8.45
C LYS A 55 -5.03 -10.66 9.07
N LEU A 56 -4.03 -9.96 9.60
CA LEU A 56 -2.89 -10.58 10.27
C LEU A 56 -3.14 -10.92 11.73
N GLN A 57 -4.21 -10.39 12.33
CA GLN A 57 -4.52 -10.53 13.78
C GLN A 57 -3.38 -10.04 14.70
N GLN A 58 -2.58 -9.08 14.24
CA GLN A 58 -1.46 -8.52 14.98
C GLN A 58 -1.29 -7.03 14.70
N ASN A 59 -0.67 -6.34 15.67
CA ASN A 59 -0.21 -4.96 15.50
C ASN A 59 1.14 -5.00 14.81
N ILE A 60 1.15 -4.68 13.51
CA ILE A 60 2.37 -4.61 12.71
C ILE A 60 2.65 -3.19 12.24
N LEU A 61 3.92 -2.92 11.98
CA LEU A 61 4.32 -1.75 11.22
C LEU A 61 3.97 -1.99 9.74
N PRO A 62 3.02 -1.24 9.16
CA PRO A 62 2.63 -1.42 7.76
C PRO A 62 3.73 -0.92 6.80
N PRO A 63 3.62 -1.22 5.50
CA PRO A 63 4.41 -0.56 4.46
C PRO A 63 4.34 0.96 4.57
N LYS A 64 5.31 1.66 3.97
CA LYS A 64 5.25 3.12 3.90
C LYS A 64 4.11 3.52 2.95
N ILE A 65 3.15 4.27 3.46
CA ILE A 65 1.97 4.68 2.70
C ILE A 65 1.96 6.21 2.58
N PHE A 66 1.68 6.70 1.37
CA PHE A 66 1.50 8.11 1.06
C PHE A 66 0.20 8.36 0.31
N SER A 67 -0.34 9.57 0.42
CA SER A 67 -1.15 10.12 -0.68
C SER A 67 -0.26 10.57 -1.84
N VAL A 68 -0.82 10.80 -3.02
CA VAL A 68 -0.07 11.34 -4.16
C VAL A 68 0.60 12.67 -3.79
N GLU A 69 -0.10 13.56 -3.10
CA GLU A 69 0.45 14.86 -2.68
C GLU A 69 1.62 14.70 -1.70
N GLU A 70 1.47 13.81 -0.71
CA GLU A 70 2.53 13.52 0.27
C GLU A 70 3.74 12.88 -0.41
N PHE A 71 3.52 12.02 -1.39
CA PHE A 71 4.57 11.36 -2.14
C PHE A 71 5.35 12.34 -3.01
N VAL A 72 4.65 13.23 -3.72
CA VAL A 72 5.28 14.29 -4.52
C VAL A 72 6.14 15.18 -3.62
N TYR A 73 5.60 15.64 -2.49
CA TYR A 73 6.37 16.44 -1.54
C TYR A 73 7.58 15.68 -1.01
N TYR A 74 7.41 14.40 -0.67
CA TYR A 74 8.49 13.54 -0.20
C TYR A 74 9.63 13.39 -1.23
N ILE A 75 9.32 13.22 -2.51
CA ILE A 75 10.34 13.12 -3.56
C ILE A 75 11.07 14.45 -3.75
N VAL A 76 10.34 15.55 -3.85
CA VAL A 76 10.92 16.86 -4.13
C VAL A 76 11.77 17.35 -2.94
N SER A 77 11.34 17.09 -1.71
CA SER A 77 12.08 17.47 -0.49
C SER A 77 13.29 16.57 -0.18
N LYS A 78 13.41 15.42 -0.86
CA LYS A 78 14.52 14.47 -0.71
C LYS A 78 15.71 14.79 -1.62
N GLN A 79 15.64 15.87 -2.41
CA GLN A 79 16.78 16.39 -3.16
C GLN A 79 17.85 16.97 -2.23
#